data_AF-A0A2N2CD04-F1
#
_entry.id   AF-A0A2N2CD04-F1
#
_cell.length_a   1.000
_cell.length_b   1.000
_cell.length_c   1.000
_cell.angle_alpha   90.00
_cell.angle_beta   90.00
_cell.angle_gamma   90.00
#
_symmetry.space_group_name_H-M   'P 1'
#
loop_
_entity.id
_entity.type
_entity.pdbx_description
1 polymer ?
#
loop_
_entity_poly.entity_id
_entity_poly.type
_entity_poly.pdbx_seq_one_letter_code
_entity_poly.pdbx_strand_id
1 'polypeptide(L)'
;MAMFRYSMENILNVKIKIEEQKKMELAKAMMDLRVEIEKQEGIKAELDITIDAFRERQKQSQSVSEFQRLSHNVNYYEKAHKVQKQIVLKAEALVEKRRKALQKALEEKKIQEKLKEKALNIFLEEEKYKEIKILDEIVGFRYSKKSDEE
;
A
#
# COMPACT_ATOMS: atom_id res chain seq x y z
N MET A 1 -11.52 -39.38 2.15
CA MET A 1 -11.35 -38.02 1.60
C MET A 1 -9.88 -37.66 1.64
N ALA A 2 -9.28 -37.38 0.49
CA ALA A 2 -7.91 -36.88 0.43
C ALA A 2 -7.83 -35.46 1.03
N MET A 3 -6.66 -35.06 1.54
CA MET A 3 -6.43 -33.68 1.97
C MET A 3 -6.11 -32.80 0.76
N PHE A 4 -6.80 -31.66 0.62
CA PHE A 4 -6.49 -30.68 -0.43
C PHE A 4 -5.13 -30.04 -0.19
N ARG A 5 -4.29 -29.99 -1.23
CA ARG A 5 -3.01 -29.28 -1.23
C ARG A 5 -2.94 -28.38 -2.44
N TYR A 6 -2.80 -27.08 -2.21
CA TYR A 6 -2.62 -26.12 -3.29
C TYR A 6 -1.16 -26.10 -3.75
N SER A 7 -0.92 -26.46 -5.02
CA SER A 7 0.44 -26.53 -5.59
C SER A 7 1.21 -25.22 -5.51
N MET A 8 0.51 -24.07 -5.57
CA MET A 8 1.12 -22.74 -5.56
C MET A 8 0.98 -22.01 -4.21
N GLU A 9 0.86 -22.74 -3.10
CA GLU A 9 0.75 -22.15 -1.75
C GLU A 9 1.95 -21.26 -1.41
N ASN A 10 3.16 -21.69 -1.79
CA ASN A 10 4.38 -20.90 -1.57
C ASN A 10 4.33 -19.54 -2.28
N ILE A 11 3.78 -19.50 -3.50
CA ILE A 11 3.64 -18.26 -4.28
C ILE A 11 2.61 -17.35 -3.60
N LEU A 12 1.49 -17.90 -3.12
CA LEU A 12 0.48 -17.14 -2.37
C LEU A 12 1.09 -16.51 -1.11
N ASN A 13 1.86 -17.28 -0.35
CA ASN A 13 2.55 -16.79 0.85
C ASN A 13 3.55 -15.67 0.53
N VAL A 14 4.28 -15.78 -0.58
CA VAL A 14 5.17 -14.69 -1.05
C VAL A 14 4.36 -13.45 -1.42
N LYS A 15 3.22 -13.58 -2.10
CA LYS A 15 2.35 -12.43 -2.45
C LYS A 15 1.79 -11.73 -1.20
N ILE A 16 1.41 -12.48 -0.17
CA ILE A 16 0.97 -11.93 1.12
C ILE A 16 2.09 -11.11 1.77
N LYS A 17 3.32 -11.64 1.80
CA LYS A 17 4.48 -10.90 2.34
C LYS A 17 4.79 -9.63 1.54
N ILE A 18 4.69 -9.69 0.22
CA ILE A 18 4.89 -8.52 -0.64
C ILE A 18 3.82 -7.46 -0.35
N GLU A 19 2.55 -7.84 -0.22
CA GLU A 19 1.46 -6.92 0.15
C GLU A 19 1.78 -6.21 1.48
N GLU A 20 2.16 -6.98 2.51
CA GLU A 20 2.51 -6.45 3.83
C GLU A 20 3.70 -5.48 3.76
N GLN A 21 4.75 -5.84 3.02
CA GLN A 21 5.88 -4.95 2.78
C GLN A 21 5.45 -3.65 2.09
N LYS A 22 4.55 -3.71 1.09
CA LYS A 22 4.05 -2.51 0.41
C LYS A 22 3.17 -1.63 1.29
N LYS A 23 2.42 -2.21 2.24
CA LYS A 23 1.70 -1.44 3.26
C LYS A 23 2.66 -0.68 4.16
N MET A 24 3.71 -1.34 4.64
CA MET A 24 4.74 -0.69 5.47
C MET A 24 5.47 0.42 4.72
N GLU A 25 5.85 0.18 3.45
CA GLU A 25 6.49 1.20 2.60
C GLU A 25 5.59 2.43 2.39
N LEU A 26 4.27 2.23 2.19
CA LEU A 26 3.31 3.32 2.06
C LEU A 26 3.16 4.09 3.37
N ALA A 27 3.00 3.38 4.50
CA ALA A 27 2.87 4.00 5.82
C ALA A 27 4.09 4.88 6.14
N LYS A 28 5.30 4.38 5.85
CA LYS A 28 6.54 5.15 6.01
C LYS A 28 6.53 6.41 5.14
N ALA A 29 6.19 6.29 3.85
CA ALA A 29 6.15 7.44 2.95
C ALA A 29 5.11 8.50 3.40
N MET A 30 3.98 8.08 3.96
CA MET A 30 2.97 9.00 4.51
C MET A 30 3.48 9.71 5.77
N MET A 31 4.22 9.02 6.63
CA MET A 31 4.86 9.63 7.80
C MET A 31 5.92 10.65 7.39
N ASP A 32 6.77 10.30 6.42
CA ASP A 32 7.78 11.21 5.87
C ASP A 32 7.11 12.46 5.26
N LEU A 33 6.05 12.29 4.46
CA LEU A 33 5.27 13.40 3.91
C LEU A 33 4.72 14.32 5.01
N ARG A 34 4.15 13.74 6.07
CA ARG A 34 3.61 14.51 7.20
C ARG A 34 4.68 15.38 7.84
N VAL A 35 5.87 14.83 8.10
CA VAL A 35 7.01 15.59 8.65
C VAL A 35 7.40 16.75 7.74
N GLU A 36 7.43 16.54 6.42
CA GLU A 36 7.78 17.59 5.46
C GLU A 36 6.70 18.68 5.36
N ILE A 37 5.41 18.33 5.53
CA ILE A 37 4.31 19.31 5.62
C ILE A 37 4.43 20.13 6.91
N GLU A 38 4.65 19.50 8.06
CA GLU A 38 4.83 20.20 9.35
C GLU A 38 6.01 21.18 9.29
N LYS A 39 7.13 20.79 8.66
CA LYS A 39 8.26 21.71 8.40
C LYS A 39 7.86 22.87 7.49
N GLN A 40 7.08 22.62 6.44
CA GLN A 40 6.63 23.66 5.52
C GLN A 40 5.72 24.69 6.22
N GLU A 41 4.83 24.21 7.09
CA GLU A 41 3.96 25.05 7.91
C GLU A 41 4.77 25.90 8.88
N GLY A 42 5.78 25.33 9.56
CA GLY A 42 6.69 26.06 10.42
C GLY A 42 7.44 27.18 9.69
N ILE A 43 8.03 26.88 8.52
CA ILE A 43 8.72 27.90 7.70
C ILE A 43 7.74 29.00 7.24
N LYS A 44 6.50 28.63 6.90
CA LYS A 44 5.49 29.60 6.49
C LYS A 44 5.07 30.51 7.64
N ALA A 45 4.87 29.96 8.84
CA ALA A 45 4.57 30.76 10.03
C ALA A 45 5.67 31.77 10.34
N GLU A 46 6.94 31.35 10.29
CA GLU A 46 8.10 32.24 10.48
C GLU A 46 8.20 33.33 9.39
N LEU A 47 7.88 32.98 8.15
CA LEU A 47 7.81 33.93 7.05
C LEU A 47 6.73 34.99 7.30
N ASP A 48 5.52 34.57 7.69
CA ASP A 48 4.39 35.45 7.95
C ASP A 48 4.71 36.41 9.12
N ILE A 49 5.29 35.89 10.22
CA ILE A 49 5.78 36.70 11.35
C ILE A 49 6.80 37.75 10.89
N THR A 50 7.75 37.34 10.03
CA THR A 50 8.81 38.24 9.55
C THR A 50 8.25 39.33 8.63
N ILE A 51 7.25 39.00 7.79
CA ILE A 51 6.55 39.96 6.92
C ILE A 51 5.73 40.96 7.74
N ASP A 52 5.04 40.50 8.78
CA ASP A 52 4.26 41.40 9.63
C ASP A 52 5.17 42.32 10.45
N ALA A 53 6.29 41.80 10.97
CA ALA A 53 7.33 42.62 11.59
C ALA A 53 7.92 43.66 10.62
N PHE A 54 8.06 43.30 9.34
CA PHE A 54 8.48 44.23 8.28
C PHE A 54 7.49 45.37 8.09
N ARG A 55 6.20 45.04 7.99
CA ARG A 55 5.12 46.03 7.81
C ARG A 55 5.00 46.97 9.00
N GLU A 56 5.08 46.45 10.22
CA GLU A 56 5.02 47.27 11.43
C GLU A 56 6.22 48.21 11.54
N ARG A 57 7.44 47.71 11.26
CA ARG A 57 8.65 48.54 11.26
C ARG A 57 8.66 49.58 10.14
N GLN A 58 8.03 49.31 9.00
CA GLN A 58 7.93 50.29 7.90
C GLN A 58 7.08 51.51 8.28
N LYS A 59 6.13 51.37 9.23
CA LYS A 59 5.33 52.49 9.77
C LYS A 59 6.13 53.37 10.75
N GLN A 60 7.26 52.87 11.26
CA GLN A 60 8.14 53.56 12.19
C GLN A 60 9.36 54.07 11.43
N SER A 61 9.78 55.32 11.65
CA SER A 61 10.94 55.90 10.95
C SER A 61 12.24 55.26 11.47
N GLN A 62 12.60 54.10 10.93
CA GLN A 62 13.77 53.30 11.35
C GLN A 62 14.99 53.50 10.43
N SER A 63 16.15 53.07 10.91
CA SER A 63 17.41 53.14 10.15
C SER A 63 17.40 52.21 8.93
N VAL A 64 18.07 52.63 7.85
CA VAL A 64 18.22 51.85 6.61
C VAL A 64 18.83 50.46 6.85
N SER A 65 19.73 50.34 7.84
CA SER A 65 20.39 49.07 8.20
C SER A 65 19.41 48.02 8.74
N GLU A 66 18.46 48.42 9.59
CA GLU A 66 17.44 47.50 10.11
C GLU A 66 16.49 47.02 9.02
N PHE A 67 16.14 47.91 8.09
CA PHE A 67 15.30 47.58 6.93
C PHE A 67 15.97 46.55 6.01
N GLN A 68 17.27 46.73 5.73
CA GLN A 68 18.06 45.77 4.95
C GLN A 68 18.12 44.40 5.62
N ARG A 69 18.33 44.34 6.94
CA ARG A 69 18.38 43.08 7.69
C ARG A 69 17.05 42.33 7.61
N LEU A 70 15.94 43.04 7.78
CA LEU A 70 14.62 42.46 7.75
C LEU A 70 14.23 41.97 6.34
N SER A 71 14.56 42.76 5.30
CA SER A 71 14.38 42.36 3.90
C SER A 71 15.19 41.10 3.55
N HIS A 72 16.42 40.99 4.06
CA HIS A 72 17.24 39.78 3.90
C HIS A 72 16.58 38.56 4.55
N ASN A 73 16.05 38.71 5.75
CA ASN A 73 15.34 37.63 6.46
C ASN A 73 14.09 37.15 5.71
N VAL A 74 13.28 38.08 5.18
CA VAL A 74 12.13 37.72 4.33
C VAL A 74 12.59 36.93 3.12
N ASN A 75 13.62 37.39 2.41
CA ASN A 75 14.14 36.70 1.23
C ASN A 75 14.68 35.29 1.57
N TYR A 76 15.33 35.15 2.71
CA TYR A 76 15.79 33.86 3.21
C TYR A 76 14.63 32.89 3.44
N TYR A 77 13.59 33.30 4.18
CA TYR A 77 12.44 32.44 4.45
C TYR A 77 11.61 32.15 3.20
N GLU A 78 11.47 33.08 2.26
CA GLU A 78 10.84 32.82 0.97
C GLU A 78 11.58 31.75 0.16
N LYS A 79 12.92 31.81 0.12
CA LYS A 79 13.75 30.80 -0.54
C LYS A 79 13.62 29.45 0.16
N ALA A 80 13.70 29.43 1.50
CA ALA A 80 13.51 28.22 2.29
C ALA A 80 12.13 27.59 2.04
N HIS A 81 11.07 28.39 2.01
CA HIS A 81 9.71 27.92 1.74
C HIS A 81 9.57 27.34 0.32
N LYS A 82 10.18 27.98 -0.69
CA LYS A 82 10.19 27.47 -2.07
C LYS A 82 10.90 26.12 -2.16
N VAL A 83 12.05 25.97 -1.50
CA VAL A 83 12.78 24.70 -1.45
C VAL A 83 11.96 23.63 -0.74
N GLN A 84 11.38 23.96 0.42
CA GLN A 84 10.57 23.02 1.20
C GLN A 84 9.32 22.56 0.43
N LYS A 85 8.67 23.46 -0.31
CA LYS A 85 7.55 23.11 -1.19
C LYS A 85 7.94 22.06 -2.24
N GLN A 86 9.14 22.15 -2.82
CA GLN A 86 9.63 21.14 -3.77
C GLN A 86 9.89 19.79 -3.08
N ILE A 87 10.34 19.80 -1.83
CA ILE A 87 10.53 18.58 -1.04
C ILE A 87 9.18 17.90 -0.76
N VAL A 88 8.17 18.67 -0.35
CA VAL A 88 6.80 18.16 -0.14
C VAL A 88 6.24 17.55 -1.42
N LEU A 89 6.36 18.23 -2.57
CA LEU A 89 5.91 17.69 -3.86
C LEU A 89 6.58 16.35 -4.21
N LYS A 90 7.89 16.20 -3.91
CA LYS A 90 8.60 14.93 -4.10
C LYS A 90 8.10 13.84 -3.15
N ALA A 91 7.81 14.19 -1.90
CA ALA A 91 7.26 13.26 -0.91
C ALA A 91 5.84 12.81 -1.31
N GLU A 92 4.98 13.72 -1.79
CA GLU A 92 3.65 13.40 -2.32
C GLU A 92 3.74 12.44 -3.51
N ALA A 93 4.63 12.72 -4.46
CA ALA A 93 4.86 11.85 -5.61
C ALA A 93 5.34 10.46 -5.18
N LEU A 94 6.16 10.38 -4.12
CA LEU A 94 6.61 9.10 -3.55
C LEU A 94 5.44 8.33 -2.90
N VAL A 95 4.59 9.00 -2.12
CA VAL A 95 3.39 8.39 -1.53
C VAL A 95 2.50 7.81 -2.63
N GLU A 96 2.22 8.57 -3.69
CA GLU A 96 1.40 8.09 -4.79
C GLU A 96 2.04 6.90 -5.53
N LYS A 97 3.37 6.92 -5.71
CA LYS A 97 4.11 5.77 -6.25
C LYS A 97 3.96 4.53 -5.37
N ARG A 98 4.08 4.67 -4.04
CA ARG A 98 3.91 3.55 -3.10
C ARG A 98 2.47 3.05 -3.06
N ARG A 99 1.48 3.95 -3.16
CA ARG A 99 0.06 3.61 -3.24
C ARG A 99 -0.23 2.74 -4.46
N LYS A 100 0.25 3.14 -5.65
CA LYS A 100 0.12 2.34 -6.87
C LYS A 100 0.82 0.98 -6.76
N ALA A 101 1.98 0.92 -6.10
CA ALA A 101 2.68 -0.34 -5.87
C ALA A 101 1.90 -1.30 -4.95
N LEU A 102 1.29 -0.77 -3.87
CA LEU A 102 0.41 -1.55 -3.00
C LEU A 102 -0.83 -2.05 -3.74
N GLN A 103 -1.45 -1.20 -4.56
CA GLN A 103 -2.61 -1.60 -5.36
C GLN A 103 -2.29 -2.80 -6.26
N LYS A 104 -1.15 -2.77 -6.97
CA LYS A 104 -0.69 -3.90 -7.79
C LYS A 104 -0.48 -5.17 -6.97
N ALA A 105 0.15 -5.06 -5.79
CA ALA A 105 0.37 -6.20 -4.90
C ALA A 105 -0.96 -6.82 -4.42
N LEU A 106 -1.96 -5.99 -4.12
CA LEU A 106 -3.30 -6.44 -3.75
C LEU A 106 -4.00 -7.19 -4.90
N GLU A 107 -3.91 -6.64 -6.11
CA GLU A 107 -4.47 -7.26 -7.32
C GLU A 107 -3.83 -8.63 -7.58
N GLU A 108 -2.50 -8.72 -7.52
CA GLU A 108 -1.75 -9.97 -7.71
C GLU A 108 -2.09 -11.04 -6.66
N LYS A 109 -2.19 -10.64 -5.39
CA LYS A 109 -2.63 -11.55 -4.32
C LYS A 109 -4.04 -12.07 -4.60
N LYS A 110 -4.98 -11.19 -4.94
CA LYS A 110 -6.38 -11.55 -5.21
C LYS A 110 -6.49 -12.52 -6.39
N ILE A 111 -5.66 -12.36 -7.41
CA ILE A 111 -5.56 -13.33 -8.52
C ILE A 111 -5.15 -14.70 -7.99
N GLN A 112 -4.13 -14.76 -7.12
CA GLN A 112 -3.64 -16.02 -6.57
C GLN A 112 -4.64 -16.70 -5.63
N GLU A 113 -5.40 -15.93 -4.84
CA GLU A 113 -6.49 -16.44 -4.00
C GLU A 113 -7.59 -17.07 -4.88
N LYS A 114 -8.00 -16.40 -5.96
CA LYS A 114 -8.97 -16.96 -6.91
C LYS A 114 -8.47 -18.23 -7.58
N LEU A 115 -7.17 -18.34 -7.88
CA LEU A 115 -6.60 -19.57 -8.43
C LEU A 115 -6.66 -20.72 -7.42
N LYS A 116 -6.42 -20.43 -6.13
CA LYS A 116 -6.57 -21.41 -5.04
C LYS A 116 -8.01 -21.87 -4.88
N GLU A 117 -8.98 -20.95 -4.92
CA GLU A 117 -10.42 -21.28 -4.89
C GLU A 117 -10.82 -22.18 -6.06
N LYS A 118 -10.37 -21.86 -7.28
CA LYS A 118 -10.64 -22.71 -8.46
C LYS A 118 -10.03 -24.09 -8.31
N ALA A 119 -8.79 -24.19 -7.85
CA ALA A 119 -8.12 -25.47 -7.62
C ALA A 119 -8.85 -26.31 -6.56
N LEU A 120 -9.39 -25.66 -5.53
CA LEU A 120 -10.20 -26.33 -4.50
C LEU A 120 -11.49 -26.88 -5.10
N ASN A 121 -12.20 -26.11 -5.93
CA ASN A 121 -13.43 -26.56 -6.57
C ASN A 121 -13.18 -27.79 -7.46
N ILE A 122 -12.12 -27.77 -8.27
CA ILE A 122 -11.74 -28.90 -9.12
C ILE A 122 -11.46 -30.14 -8.25
N PHE A 123 -10.69 -29.98 -7.17
CA PHE A 123 -10.39 -31.08 -6.25
C PHE A 123 -11.65 -31.69 -5.63
N LEU A 124 -12.63 -30.85 -5.24
CA LEU A 124 -13.91 -31.32 -4.71
C LEU A 124 -14.75 -32.07 -5.75
N GLU A 125 -14.73 -31.61 -7.01
CA GLU A 125 -15.40 -32.31 -8.11
C GLU A 125 -14.76 -33.68 -8.39
N GLU A 126 -13.42 -33.76 -8.37
CA GLU A 126 -12.69 -35.02 -8.53
C GLU A 126 -12.96 -36.00 -7.39
N GLU A 127 -13.00 -35.56 -6.14
CA GLU A 127 -13.34 -36.42 -5.00
C GLU A 127 -14.78 -36.94 -5.11
N LYS A 128 -15.74 -36.10 -5.49
CA LYS A 128 -17.12 -36.55 -5.75
C LYS A 128 -17.17 -37.61 -6.86
N TYR A 129 -16.44 -37.40 -7.95
CA TYR A 129 -16.39 -38.36 -9.05
C TYR A 129 -15.78 -39.70 -8.61
N LYS A 130 -14.70 -39.68 -7.82
CA LYS A 130 -14.12 -40.89 -7.24
C LYS A 130 -15.09 -41.61 -6.31
N GLU A 131 -15.80 -40.87 -5.45
CA GLU A 131 -16.80 -41.45 -4.56
C GLU A 131 -17.92 -42.14 -5.34
N ILE A 132 -18.46 -41.50 -6.39
CA ILE A 132 -19.46 -42.10 -7.28
C ILE A 132 -18.91 -43.37 -7.93
N LYS A 133 -17.69 -43.34 -8.47
CA LYS A 133 -17.07 -44.50 -9.09
C LYS A 133 -16.90 -45.68 -8.13
N ILE A 134 -16.48 -45.41 -6.88
CA ILE A 134 -16.37 -46.43 -5.84
C ILE A 134 -17.75 -47.02 -5.51
N LEU A 135 -18.80 -46.20 -5.44
CA LEU A 135 -20.16 -46.68 -5.22
C LEU A 135 -20.61 -47.60 -6.37
N ASP A 136 -20.38 -47.21 -7.62
CA ASP A 136 -20.70 -48.04 -8.79
C ASP A 136 -19.96 -49.37 -8.77
N GLU A 137 -18.67 -49.38 -8.43
CA GLU A 137 -17.86 -50.60 -8.26
C GLU A 137 -18.41 -51.50 -7.14
N ILE A 138 -18.81 -50.94 -6.00
CA ILE A 138 -19.42 -51.69 -4.89
C ILE A 138 -20.75 -52.30 -5.30
N VAL A 139 -21.60 -51.54 -5.99
CA VAL A 139 -22.91 -52.01 -6.49
C VAL A 139 -22.70 -53.14 -7.50
N GLY A 140 -21.80 -52.95 -8.47
CA GLY A 140 -21.45 -53.97 -9.46
C GLY A 140 -20.95 -55.27 -8.81
N PHE A 141 -20.03 -55.17 -7.84
CA PHE A 141 -19.55 -56.32 -7.09
C PHE A 141 -20.68 -57.05 -6.35
N ARG A 142 -21.57 -56.30 -5.67
CA ARG A 142 -22.71 -56.89 -4.95
C ARG A 142 -23.68 -57.61 -5.88
N TYR A 143 -23.96 -57.07 -7.06
CA TYR A 143 -24.79 -57.74 -8.06
C TYR A 143 -24.14 -59.00 -8.61
N SER A 144 -22.85 -58.95 -8.99
CA SER A 144 -22.12 -60.13 -9.50
C SER A 144 -22.11 -61.30 -8.51
N LYS A 145 -21.87 -61.00 -7.23
CA LYS A 145 -21.88 -62.02 -6.17
C LYS A 145 -23.26 -62.64 -5.97
N LYS A 146 -24.34 -61.88 -6.14
CA LYS A 146 -25.71 -62.38 -6.01
C LYS A 146 -26.08 -63.32 -7.16
N SER A 147 -25.60 -63.05 -8.37
CA SER A 147 -25.80 -63.93 -9.53
C SER A 147 -24.93 -65.20 -9.50
N ASP A 148 -23.83 -65.23 -8.75
CA ASP A 148 -23.01 -66.43 -8.56
C ASP A 148 -23.56 -67.37 -7.45
N GLU A 149 -24.48 -66.88 -6.61
CA GLU A 149 -25.14 -67.62 -5.51
C GLU A 149 -26.51 -68.21 -5.91
N GLU A 150 -27.01 -67.90 -7.11
CA GLU A 150 -28.22 -68.49 -7.74
C GLU A 150 -27.85 -69.61 -8.73
#